data_AF-A0A7C3NBR9-F1
#
_entry.id   AF-A0A7C3NBR9-F1
#
_cell.length_a   1.000
_cell.length_b   1.000
_cell.length_c   1.000
_cell.angle_alpha   90.00
_cell.angle_beta   90.00
_cell.angle_gamma   90.00
#
_symmetry.space_group_name_H-M   'P 1'
#
loop_
_entity.id
_entity.type
_entity.pdbx_description
1 polymer ?
#
loop_
_entity_poly.entity_id
_entity_poly.type
_entity_poly.pdbx_seq_one_letter_code
_entity_poly.pdbx_strand_id
1 'polypeptide(L)'
;MDEVTSSIVLEVTDNDKLGVPLDILEQAGFTPGDRLVLSITAPGHIHLHKTDVALVGEALSRKLRQLIQQSFHQSGYYSREQIVALVREVRQELAAEK
;
A
#
# COMPACT_ATOMS: atom_id res chain seq x y z
N MET A 1 -7.58 -23.78 -3.89
CA MET A 1 -8.43 -22.76 -3.25
C MET A 1 -8.38 -21.59 -4.20
N ASP A 2 -9.46 -21.38 -4.96
CA ASP A 2 -9.54 -20.27 -5.90
C ASP A 2 -9.67 -18.96 -5.11
N GLU A 3 -8.74 -18.06 -5.34
CA GLU A 3 -8.69 -16.75 -4.72
C GLU A 3 -9.80 -15.89 -5.37
N VAL A 4 -10.87 -15.60 -4.63
CA VAL A 4 -11.99 -14.79 -5.13
C VAL A 4 -11.50 -13.35 -5.22
N THR A 5 -11.06 -12.94 -6.41
CA THR A 5 -10.69 -11.55 -6.67
C THR A 5 -11.93 -10.75 -7.08
N SER A 6 -12.63 -10.20 -6.09
CA SER A 6 -13.71 -9.23 -6.34
C SER A 6 -13.10 -7.90 -6.81
N SER A 7 -13.36 -7.49 -8.06
CA SER A 7 -12.93 -6.19 -8.59
C SER A 7 -14.10 -5.22 -8.56
N ILE A 8 -13.92 -4.08 -7.88
CA ILE A 8 -14.91 -3.00 -7.82
C ILE A 8 -14.31 -1.70 -8.38
N VAL A 9 -15.13 -0.90 -9.04
CA VAL A 9 -14.75 0.44 -9.49
C VAL A 9 -15.42 1.45 -8.57
N LEU A 10 -14.62 2.34 -7.98
CA LEU A 10 -15.08 3.42 -7.12
C LEU A 10 -14.63 4.75 -7.72
N GLU A 11 -15.51 5.74 -7.68
CA GLU A 11 -15.19 7.11 -8.07
C GLU A 11 -14.65 7.89 -6.85
N VAL A 12 -13.57 8.64 -7.08
CA VAL A 12 -13.06 9.58 -6.09
C VAL A 12 -13.94 10.82 -6.14
N THR A 13 -14.60 11.16 -5.02
CA THR A 13 -15.44 12.35 -4.90
C THR A 13 -14.69 13.49 -4.23
N ASP A 14 -15.09 14.74 -4.46
CA ASP A 14 -14.41 15.97 -4.00
C ASP A 14 -14.38 16.21 -2.47
N ASN A 15 -14.78 15.23 -1.65
CA ASN A 15 -15.00 15.39 -0.21
C ASN A 15 -13.87 14.81 0.67
N ASP A 16 -12.64 14.69 0.14
CA ASP A 16 -11.47 14.10 0.82
C ASP A 16 -11.72 12.67 1.36
N LYS A 17 -12.75 11.99 0.86
CA LYS A 17 -13.19 10.67 1.34
C LYS A 17 -13.38 9.73 0.16
N LEU A 18 -12.71 8.58 0.24
CA LEU A 18 -13.00 7.43 -0.60
C LEU A 18 -14.04 6.57 0.12
N GLY A 19 -15.26 6.52 -0.42
CA GLY A 19 -16.31 5.64 0.09
C GLY A 19 -16.11 4.23 -0.44
N VAL A 20 -15.71 3.29 0.42
CA VAL A 20 -15.67 1.86 0.09
C VAL A 20 -16.92 1.20 0.69
N PRO A 21 -17.71 0.46 -0.11
CA PRO A 21 -18.85 -0.30 0.41
C PRO A 21 -18.47 -1.24 1.56
N LEU A 22 -19.31 -1.30 2.60
CA LEU A 22 -19.01 -2.05 3.82
C LEU A 22 -18.92 -3.56 3.56
N ASP A 23 -19.74 -4.10 2.68
CA ASP A 23 -19.73 -5.50 2.25
C ASP A 23 -18.39 -5.92 1.63
N ILE A 24 -17.74 -5.02 0.88
CA ILE A 24 -16.41 -5.26 0.30
C ILE A 24 -15.33 -5.23 1.38
N LEU A 25 -15.45 -4.29 2.32
CA LEU A 25 -14.58 -4.24 3.48
C LEU A 25 -14.71 -5.51 4.33
N GLU A 26 -15.93 -5.99 4.58
CA GLU A 26 -16.21 -7.22 5.32
C GLU A 26 -15.67 -8.47 4.61
N GLN A 27 -15.78 -8.55 3.28
CA GLN A 27 -15.16 -9.62 2.49
C GLN A 27 -13.63 -9.62 2.61
N ALA A 28 -13.01 -8.44 2.67
CA ALA A 28 -11.59 -8.29 2.96
C ALA A 28 -11.26 -8.43 4.46
N GLY A 29 -12.25 -8.81 5.27
CA GLY A 29 -12.13 -9.11 6.68
C GLY A 29 -12.21 -7.90 7.61
N PHE A 30 -12.43 -6.68 7.11
CA PHE A 30 -12.55 -5.45 7.90
C PHE A 30 -13.90 -5.32 8.59
N THR A 31 -13.89 -4.78 9.81
CA THR A 31 -15.07 -4.56 10.64
C THR A 31 -15.13 -3.11 11.15
N PRO A 32 -16.32 -2.54 11.37
CA PRO A 32 -16.45 -1.21 11.97
C PRO A 32 -15.68 -1.12 13.30
N GLY A 33 -14.82 -0.11 13.43
CA GLY A 33 -13.95 0.08 14.59
C GLY A 33 -12.50 -0.36 14.36
N ASP A 34 -12.22 -1.11 13.29
CA ASP A 34 -10.85 -1.42 12.89
C ASP A 34 -10.07 -0.15 12.55
N ARG A 35 -8.80 -0.13 12.95
CA ARG A 35 -7.88 0.93 12.56
C ARG A 35 -7.13 0.50 11.31
N LEU A 36 -7.07 1.40 10.34
CA LEU A 36 -6.48 1.14 9.03
C LEU A 36 -5.27 2.05 8.82
N VAL A 37 -4.21 1.49 8.25
CA VAL A 37 -3.11 2.27 7.68
C VAL A 37 -3.28 2.29 6.18
N LEU A 38 -3.30 3.50 5.62
CA LEU A 38 -3.24 3.73 4.18
C LEU A 38 -1.80 4.03 3.80
N SER A 39 -1.29 3.33 2.80
CA SER A 39 0.06 3.54 2.27
C SER A 39 0.03 3.61 0.75
N ILE A 40 0.79 4.54 0.17
CA ILE A 40 0.94 4.69 -1.27
C ILE A 40 2.27 4.04 -1.64
N THR A 41 2.21 2.95 -2.41
CA THR A 41 3.41 2.17 -2.80
C THR A 41 3.98 2.63 -4.13
N ALA A 42 3.12 3.08 -5.05
CA ALA A 42 3.46 3.65 -6.35
C ALA A 42 2.30 4.56 -6.82
N PRO A 43 2.49 5.40 -7.85
CA PRO A 43 1.39 6.15 -8.45
C PRO A 43 0.24 5.23 -8.87
N GLY A 44 -0.98 5.53 -8.44
CA GLY A 44 -2.17 4.70 -8.71
C GLY A 44 -2.33 3.46 -7.82
N HIS A 45 -1.37 3.17 -6.92
CA HIS A 45 -1.42 2.00 -6.03
C HIS A 45 -1.52 2.41 -4.57
N ILE A 46 -2.67 2.11 -3.96
CA ILE A 46 -2.96 2.34 -2.54
C ILE A 46 -3.14 0.99 -1.84
N HIS A 47 -2.38 0.78 -0.76
CA HIS A 47 -2.51 -0.38 0.12
C HIS A 47 -3.20 0.02 1.42
N LEU A 48 -4.26 -0.73 1.77
CA LEU A 48 -4.98 -0.65 3.04
C LEU A 48 -4.62 -1.86 3.89
N HIS A 49 -4.19 -1.62 5.13
CA HIS A 49 -3.80 -2.68 6.06
C HIS A 49 -4.41 -2.47 7.44
N LYS A 50 -4.95 -3.54 8.04
CA LYS A 50 -5.43 -3.52 9.44
C LYS A 50 -4.29 -3.29 10.42
N THR A 51 -4.50 -2.47 11.43
CA THR A 51 -3.54 -2.34 12.53
C THR A 51 -4.26 -2.39 13.87
N ASP A 52 -3.81 -3.29 14.74
CA ASP A 52 -4.29 -3.33 16.13
C ASP A 52 -3.57 -2.27 16.99
N VAL A 53 -2.47 -1.74 16.47
CA VAL A 53 -1.62 -0.83 17.21
C VAL A 53 -1.99 0.59 16.81
N ALA A 54 -2.20 1.45 17.82
CA ALA A 54 -2.21 2.90 17.70
C ALA A 54 -0.81 3.37 17.25
N LEU A 55 -0.40 3.03 16.03
CA LEU A 55 0.92 3.37 15.51
C LEU A 55 0.85 4.83 15.09
N VAL A 56 1.24 5.71 16.00
CA VAL A 56 1.54 7.11 15.74
C VAL A 56 3.05 7.33 15.82
N GLY A 57 3.56 8.20 14.96
CA GLY A 57 4.97 8.59 14.95
C GLY A 57 5.92 7.45 14.56
N GLU A 58 7.00 7.27 15.33
CA GLU A 58 8.10 6.38 14.97
C GLU A 58 7.72 4.91 14.82
N ALA A 59 6.73 4.44 15.59
CA ALA A 59 6.29 3.05 15.53
C ALA A 59 5.63 2.73 14.17
N LEU A 60 4.87 3.68 13.62
CA LEU A 60 4.31 3.58 12.26
C LEU A 60 5.43 3.58 11.21
N SER A 61 6.39 4.50 11.33
CA SER A 61 7.53 4.59 10.41
C SER A 61 8.43 3.35 10.44
N ARG A 62 8.51 2.65 11.57
CA ARG A 62 9.21 1.36 11.67
C ARG A 62 8.42 0.25 10.97
N LYS A 63 7.11 0.16 11.20
CA LYS A 63 6.25 -0.86 10.57
C LYS A 63 6.17 -0.68 9.05
N LEU A 64 6.02 0.55 8.57
CA LEU A 64 6.04 0.85 7.13
C LEU A 64 7.37 0.45 6.49
N ARG A 65 8.51 0.75 7.14
CA ARG A 65 9.83 0.29 6.66
C ARG A 65 9.91 -1.23 6.57
N GLN A 66 9.39 -1.95 7.57
CA GLN A 66 9.36 -3.42 7.52
C GLN A 66 8.50 -3.94 6.37
N LEU A 67 7.31 -3.37 6.15
CA LEU A 67 6.43 -3.79 5.05
C LEU A 67 7.06 -3.53 3.68
N ILE A 68 7.63 -2.33 3.48
CA ILE A 68 8.35 -1.98 2.25
C ILE A 68 9.52 -2.93 2.02
N GLN A 69 10.30 -3.23 3.05
CA GLN A 69 11.43 -4.14 2.94
C GLN A 69 10.98 -5.57 2.60
N GLN A 70 9.86 -6.04 3.17
CA GLN A 70 9.28 -7.34 2.83
C GLN A 70 8.82 -7.40 1.36
N SER A 71 8.14 -6.36 0.88
CA SER A 71 7.71 -6.28 -0.52
C SER A 71 8.89 -6.33 -1.50
N PHE A 72 9.96 -5.57 -1.23
CA PHE A 72 11.15 -5.61 -2.09
C PHE A 72 11.84 -6.98 -2.08
N HIS A 73 11.91 -7.62 -0.91
CA HIS A 73 12.53 -8.95 -0.76
C HIS A 73 11.74 -10.03 -1.51
N GLN A 74 10.40 -9.95 -1.53
CA GLN A 74 9.55 -10.83 -2.33
C GLN A 74 9.75 -10.63 -3.83
N SER A 75 10.03 -9.40 -4.25
CA SER A 75 10.33 -9.05 -5.65
C SER A 75 11.78 -9.32 -6.06
N GLY A 76 12.58 -10.00 -5.23
CA GLY A 76 13.97 -10.37 -5.55
C GLY A 76 15.03 -9.32 -5.20
N TYR A 77 14.66 -8.24 -4.50
CA TYR A 77 15.58 -7.20 -4.05
C TYR A 77 15.94 -7.43 -2.58
N TYR A 78 17.13 -7.96 -2.36
CA TYR A 78 17.58 -8.44 -1.05
C TYR A 78 18.46 -7.44 -0.31
N SER A 79 18.99 -6.43 -1.01
CA SER A 79 19.85 -5.41 -0.40
C SER A 79 19.34 -3.98 -0.64
N ARG A 80 19.75 -3.07 0.25
CA ARG A 80 19.45 -1.65 0.13
C ARG A 80 20.04 -1.05 -1.15
N GLU A 81 21.22 -1.50 -1.54
CA GLU A 81 21.91 -1.05 -2.76
C GLU A 81 21.10 -1.41 -4.00
N GLN A 82 20.53 -2.62 -4.05
CA GLN A 82 19.67 -3.06 -5.15
C GLN A 82 18.38 -2.21 -5.24
N ILE A 83 17.75 -1.93 -4.10
CA ILE A 83 16.56 -1.06 -4.04
C ILE A 83 16.91 0.37 -4.49
N VAL A 84 18.05 0.91 -4.04
CA VAL A 84 18.49 2.26 -4.43
C VAL A 84 18.84 2.34 -5.92
N ALA A 85 19.44 1.29 -6.48
CA ALA A 85 19.72 1.20 -7.91
C ALA A 85 18.42 1.22 -8.73
N LEU A 86 17.44 0.40 -8.36
CA LEU A 86 16.11 0.37 -8.99
C LEU A 86 15.43 1.75 -8.96
N VAL A 87 15.44 2.43 -7.80
CA VAL A 87 14.83 3.77 -7.67
C VAL A 87 15.54 4.80 -8.55
N ARG A 88 16.85 4.67 -8.77
CA ARG A 88 17.61 5.54 -9.66
C ARG A 88 17.26 5.27 -11.13
N GLU A 89 17.18 4.00 -11.53
CA GLU A 89 16.79 3.60 -12.89
C GLU A 89 15.40 4.13 -13.23
N VAL A 90 14.41 3.88 -12.38
CA VAL A 90 13.04 4.37 -12.57
C VAL A 90 12.99 5.91 -12.68
N ARG A 91 13.79 6.62 -11.86
CA ARG A 91 13.86 8.09 -11.95
C ARG A 91 14.48 8.58 -13.25
N GLN A 92 15.45 7.85 -13.79
CA GLN A 92 16.08 8.18 -15.06
C GLN A 92 15.13 7.92 -16.23
N GLU A 93 14.40 6.80 -16.21
CA GLU A 93 13.35 6.49 -17.19
C GLU A 93 12.25 7.56 -17.20
N LEU A 94 11.72 7.94 -16.03
CA LEU A 94 10.71 9.00 -15.90
C LEU A 94 11.19 10.38 -16.34
N ALA A 95 12.50 10.65 -16.25
CA ALA A 95 13.08 11.90 -16.73
C ALA A 95 13.31 11.89 -18.25
N ALA A 96 13.49 10.71 -18.85
CA ALA A 96 13.65 10.52 -20.28
C ALA A 96 12.30 10.46 -21.03
N GLU A 97 11.20 10.14 -20.35
CA GLU A 97 9.83 10.19 -20.89
C GLU A 97 9.22 11.60 -20.96
N LYS A 98 9.92 12.63 -20.47
CA LYS A 98 9.54 14.05 -20.56
C LYS A 98 10.33 14.80 -21.61
#